data_AF-A0A6M1LDT5-F1
#
_entry.id   AF-A0A6M1LDT5-F1
#
_cell.length_a   1.000
_cell.length_b   1.000
_cell.length_c   1.000
_cell.angle_alpha   90.00
_cell.angle_beta   90.00
_cell.angle_gamma   90.00
#
_symmetry.space_group_name_H-M   'P 1'
#
loop_
_entity.id
_entity.type
_entity.pdbx_description
1 polymer ?
#
loop_
_entity_poly.entity_id
_entity_poly.type
_entity_poly.pdbx_seq_one_letter_code
_entity_poly.pdbx_strand_id
1 'polypeptide(L)'
;MLVRDGRVSLHDLGPLAEAAKLVRWHRFGLRRLITTGDSAAAQAGAAHAAAALDRQLFDPVRRRLADRPLVVVPVGELHAVGWAELPTCAGRAVTVAPSATVWLGADRREAATGPPVLASGPRLPAGQAEVRRLARVLPGAQLLTGADATADALTRALDGAGLVHIAAHGTFRADNPQFSTLELAGGPLFAYEWERVARPPGCVVLSACESGLTGIRPGDEVMGFAAVLLALGTRCLIATVLPVPADPTTALMLDLHRRMRAGARPAHALAEAQQAFVAAGDGTARATAAAFVCLGAG
;
A
#
# COMPACT_ATOMS: atom_id res chain seq x y z
N MET A 1 22.75 0.75 -0.02
CA MET A 1 23.24 -0.50 -0.64
C MET A 1 22.36 -0.80 -1.85
N LEU A 2 22.93 -1.19 -2.99
CA LEU A 2 22.21 -1.63 -4.18
C LEU A 2 22.63 -3.06 -4.52
N VAL A 3 21.65 -3.95 -4.72
CA VAL A 3 21.86 -5.31 -5.19
C VAL A 3 21.31 -5.43 -6.61
N ARG A 4 22.14 -5.84 -7.56
CA ARG A 4 21.76 -6.03 -8.95
C ARG A 4 22.56 -7.16 -9.57
N ASP A 5 21.88 -8.10 -10.23
CA ASP A 5 22.52 -9.21 -10.96
C ASP A 5 23.52 -9.99 -10.08
N GLY A 6 23.12 -10.24 -8.82
CA GLY A 6 23.95 -10.91 -7.80
C GLY A 6 25.10 -10.07 -7.23
N ARG A 7 25.29 -8.82 -7.68
CA ARG A 7 26.34 -7.93 -7.21
C ARG A 7 25.82 -6.91 -6.22
N VAL A 8 26.58 -6.70 -5.16
CA VAL A 8 26.29 -5.71 -4.12
C VAL A 8 27.22 -4.50 -4.31
N SER A 9 26.67 -3.31 -4.15
CA SER A 9 27.44 -2.06 -4.17
C SER A 9 26.92 -1.08 -3.13
N LEU A 10 27.81 -0.28 -2.56
CA LEU A 10 27.48 0.78 -1.62
C LEU A 10 27.59 2.13 -2.33
N HIS A 11 26.60 2.99 -2.08
CA HIS A 11 26.51 4.34 -2.65
C HIS A 11 26.13 5.28 -1.55
N ASP A 12 26.73 6.46 -1.55
CA ASP A 12 26.34 7.56 -0.68
C ASP A 12 25.09 8.23 -1.25
N LEU A 13 24.02 8.28 -0.46
CA LEU A 13 22.74 8.93 -0.80
C LEU A 13 22.59 10.27 -0.07
N GLY A 14 23.67 10.77 0.55
CA GLY A 14 23.67 11.97 1.36
C GLY A 14 23.02 11.78 2.75
N PRO A 15 22.83 12.89 3.50
CA PRO A 15 22.38 12.84 4.88
C PRO A 15 20.92 12.33 5.02
N LEU A 16 20.71 11.38 5.94
CA LEU A 16 19.38 10.88 6.28
C LEU A 16 18.43 11.98 6.79
N ALA A 17 18.97 12.98 7.51
CA ALA A 17 18.18 14.08 8.03
C ALA A 17 17.53 14.93 6.93
N GLU A 18 18.25 15.17 5.82
CA GLU A 18 17.70 15.88 4.65
C GLU A 18 16.65 15.04 3.94
N ALA A 19 16.91 13.73 3.77
CA ALA A 19 15.92 12.83 3.19
C ALA A 19 14.62 12.82 4.03
N ALA A 20 14.72 12.68 5.35
CA ALA A 20 13.57 12.70 6.26
C ALA A 20 12.78 14.03 6.16
N LYS A 21 13.47 15.17 6.09
CA LYS A 21 12.84 16.47 5.87
C LYS A 21 12.07 16.52 4.54
N LEU A 22 12.67 16.03 3.45
CA LEU A 22 12.02 15.96 2.14
C LEU A 22 10.81 15.02 2.16
N VAL A 23 10.87 13.89 2.88
CA VAL A 23 9.71 13.01 3.09
C VAL A 23 8.57 13.73 3.79
N ARG A 24 8.84 14.49 4.87
CA ARG A 24 7.81 15.26 5.57
C ARG A 24 7.14 16.28 4.66
N TRP A 25 7.92 16.99 3.85
CA TRP A 25 7.39 17.96 2.89
C TRP A 25 6.58 17.30 1.77
N HIS A 26 7.06 16.17 1.25
CA HIS A 26 6.38 15.39 0.25
C HIS A 26 5.00 14.91 0.77
N ARG A 27 4.96 14.29 1.95
CA ARG A 27 3.72 13.86 2.61
C ARG A 27 2.78 15.03 2.88
N PHE A 28 3.32 16.15 3.36
CA PHE A 28 2.54 17.35 3.60
C PHE A 28 1.89 17.87 2.31
N GLY A 29 2.64 17.94 1.21
CA GLY A 29 2.13 18.34 -0.10
C GLY A 29 1.01 17.41 -0.60
N LEU A 30 1.23 16.10 -0.55
CA LEU A 30 0.23 15.10 -0.95
C LEU A 30 -1.04 15.19 -0.10
N ARG A 31 -0.90 15.26 1.23
CA ARG A 31 -2.04 15.42 2.13
C ARG A 31 -2.81 16.70 1.83
N ARG A 32 -2.12 17.80 1.55
CA ARG A 32 -2.75 19.08 1.21
C ARG A 32 -3.60 18.99 -0.07
N LEU A 33 -3.10 18.31 -1.10
CA LEU A 33 -3.86 18.04 -2.33
C LEU A 33 -5.16 17.28 -2.03
N ILE A 34 -5.10 16.31 -1.12
CA ILE A 34 -6.27 15.50 -0.73
C ILE A 34 -7.26 16.26 0.15
N THR A 35 -6.79 17.03 1.14
CA THR A 35 -7.67 17.60 2.19
C THR A 35 -8.12 19.02 1.91
N THR A 36 -7.32 19.83 1.21
CA THR A 36 -7.61 21.25 0.97
C THR A 36 -7.82 21.57 -0.51
N GLY A 37 -7.72 20.56 -1.37
CA GLY A 37 -7.97 20.67 -2.81
C GLY A 37 -6.71 20.96 -3.64
N ASP A 38 -6.92 20.87 -4.95
CA ASP A 38 -5.89 20.92 -5.97
C ASP A 38 -5.53 22.37 -6.36
N SER A 39 -4.63 22.99 -5.59
CA SER A 39 -4.09 24.32 -5.92
C SER A 39 -2.72 24.24 -6.57
N ALA A 40 -2.40 25.15 -7.48
CA ALA A 40 -1.10 25.22 -8.15
C ALA A 40 0.09 25.27 -7.16
N ALA A 41 -0.08 25.96 -6.03
CA ALA A 41 0.94 26.01 -4.97
C ALA A 41 1.12 24.65 -4.26
N ALA A 42 0.03 23.93 -4.00
CA ALA A 42 0.11 22.59 -3.41
C ALA A 42 0.76 21.58 -4.37
N GLN A 43 0.38 21.62 -5.66
CA GLN A 43 0.99 20.80 -6.72
C GLN A 43 2.50 21.08 -6.84
N ALA A 44 2.89 22.35 -6.92
CA ALA A 44 4.28 22.75 -7.04
C ALA A 44 5.11 22.33 -5.82
N GLY A 45 4.55 22.48 -4.61
CA GLY A 45 5.21 22.04 -3.38
C GLY A 45 5.42 20.53 -3.32
N ALA A 46 4.39 19.75 -3.63
CA ALA A 46 4.47 18.29 -3.68
C ALA A 46 5.47 17.81 -4.73
N ALA A 47 5.42 18.37 -5.95
CA ALA A 47 6.33 18.05 -7.03
C ALA A 47 7.78 18.42 -6.70
N HIS A 48 8.02 19.58 -6.08
CA HIS A 48 9.35 20.01 -5.68
C HIS A 48 9.95 19.05 -4.64
N ALA A 49 9.20 18.69 -3.60
CA ALA A 49 9.66 17.76 -2.58
C ALA A 49 9.92 16.37 -3.17
N ALA A 50 9.04 15.87 -4.04
CA ALA A 50 9.23 14.59 -4.73
C ALA A 50 10.48 14.59 -5.61
N ALA A 51 10.70 15.63 -6.42
CA ALA A 51 11.88 15.74 -7.29
C ALA A 51 13.19 15.90 -6.50
N ALA A 52 13.17 16.63 -5.39
CA ALA A 52 14.33 16.75 -4.51
C ALA A 52 14.68 15.41 -3.84
N LEU A 53 13.67 14.70 -3.33
CA LEU A 53 13.85 13.38 -2.73
C LEU A 53 14.35 12.36 -3.77
N ASP A 54 13.74 12.35 -4.96
CA ASP A 54 14.13 11.47 -6.06
C ASP A 54 15.59 11.66 -6.47
N ARG A 55 16.03 12.92 -6.62
CA ARG A 55 17.44 13.21 -6.92
C ARG A 55 18.36 12.67 -5.84
N GLN A 56 18.06 12.93 -4.57
CA GLN A 56 18.88 12.45 -3.46
C GLN A 56 18.98 10.91 -3.43
N LEU A 57 17.85 10.21 -3.57
CA LEU A 57 17.80 8.76 -3.45
C LEU A 57 18.32 8.03 -4.69
N PHE A 58 18.06 8.57 -5.88
CA PHE A 58 18.25 7.83 -7.12
C PHE A 58 19.40 8.35 -7.98
N ASP A 59 19.77 9.63 -7.99
CA ASP A 59 20.87 10.11 -8.85
C ASP A 59 22.19 9.34 -8.66
N PRO A 60 22.61 8.98 -7.43
CA PRO A 60 23.83 8.18 -7.22
C PRO A 60 23.79 6.79 -7.87
N VAL A 61 22.59 6.25 -8.09
CA VAL A 61 22.36 4.88 -8.59
C VAL A 61 21.63 4.81 -9.93
N ARG A 62 21.14 5.93 -10.49
CA ARG A 62 20.19 6.00 -11.61
C ARG A 62 20.66 5.22 -12.83
N ARG A 63 21.94 5.37 -13.19
CA ARG A 63 22.58 4.66 -14.31
C ARG A 63 22.55 3.14 -14.16
N ARG A 64 22.40 2.63 -12.93
CA ARG A 64 22.38 1.20 -12.62
C ARG A 64 20.97 0.62 -12.50
N LEU A 65 19.91 1.43 -12.45
CA LEU A 65 18.54 0.93 -12.27
C LEU A 65 17.92 0.44 -13.60
N ALA A 66 18.28 1.06 -14.73
CA ALA A 66 17.58 0.87 -16.01
C ALA A 66 16.04 0.98 -15.81
N ASP A 67 15.25 0.22 -16.56
CA ASP A 67 13.78 0.20 -16.44
C ASP A 67 13.24 -0.98 -15.62
N ARG A 68 14.09 -1.55 -14.75
CA ARG A 68 13.72 -2.72 -13.96
C ARG A 68 12.78 -2.35 -12.80
N PRO A 69 11.90 -3.28 -12.38
CA PRO A 69 11.20 -3.18 -11.10
C PRO A 69 12.16 -2.95 -9.94
N LEU A 70 11.70 -2.22 -8.92
CA LEU A 70 12.50 -1.88 -7.74
C LEU A 70 11.96 -2.58 -6.51
N VAL A 71 12.89 -3.11 -5.71
CA VAL A 71 12.63 -3.49 -4.33
C VAL A 71 13.36 -2.50 -3.45
N VAL A 72 12.62 -1.77 -2.63
CA VAL A 72 13.14 -0.73 -1.74
C VAL A 72 13.04 -1.23 -0.31
N VAL A 73 14.15 -1.15 0.42
CA VAL A 73 14.21 -1.39 1.87
C VAL A 73 14.58 -0.06 2.52
N PRO A 74 13.58 0.79 2.85
CA PRO A 74 13.84 2.10 3.43
C PRO A 74 14.12 2.01 4.94
N VAL A 75 14.46 3.14 5.54
CA VAL A 75 14.71 3.28 6.97
C VAL A 75 13.94 4.48 7.53
N GLY A 76 13.39 4.34 8.73
CA GLY A 76 12.66 5.40 9.43
C GLY A 76 11.58 6.03 8.56
N GLU A 77 11.54 7.36 8.52
CA GLU A 77 10.48 8.10 7.81
C GLU A 77 10.39 7.77 6.30
N LEU A 78 11.42 7.19 5.67
CA LEU A 78 11.35 6.81 4.25
C LEU A 78 10.34 5.68 3.97
N HIS A 79 9.87 4.96 5.00
CA HIS A 79 8.74 4.04 4.87
C HIS A 79 7.45 4.73 4.43
N ALA A 80 7.37 6.02 4.66
CA ALA A 80 6.18 6.85 4.51
C ALA A 80 6.09 7.53 3.12
N VAL A 81 6.98 7.18 2.18
CA VAL A 81 7.09 7.81 0.86
C VAL A 81 6.00 7.28 -0.08
N GLY A 82 5.31 8.19 -0.77
CA GLY A 82 4.44 7.85 -1.90
C GLY A 82 5.30 7.59 -3.13
N TRP A 83 5.89 6.39 -3.22
CA TRP A 83 6.93 6.09 -4.21
C TRP A 83 6.51 6.39 -5.66
N ALA A 84 5.26 6.15 -6.03
CA ALA A 84 4.75 6.38 -7.39
C ALA A 84 4.83 7.84 -7.85
N GLU A 85 5.01 8.79 -6.93
CA GLU A 85 5.13 10.21 -7.19
C GLU A 85 6.58 10.67 -7.46
N LEU A 86 7.56 9.84 -7.14
CA LEU A 86 8.97 10.12 -7.43
C LEU A 86 9.23 9.83 -8.92
N PRO A 87 9.86 10.74 -9.68
CA PRO A 87 10.11 10.58 -11.11
C PRO A 87 10.72 9.23 -11.54
N THR A 88 11.64 8.67 -10.74
CA THR A 88 12.29 7.37 -11.04
C THR A 88 11.33 6.20 -10.90
N CYS A 89 10.30 6.34 -10.07
CA CYS A 89 9.36 5.30 -9.69
C CYS A 89 8.00 5.42 -10.38
N ALA A 90 7.69 6.57 -10.97
CA ALA A 90 6.44 6.79 -11.69
C ALA A 90 6.26 5.78 -12.83
N GLY A 91 5.14 5.05 -12.83
CA GLY A 91 4.84 3.98 -13.80
C GLY A 91 5.72 2.73 -13.67
N ARG A 92 6.57 2.65 -12.64
CA ARG A 92 7.47 1.53 -12.40
C ARG A 92 6.93 0.66 -11.27
N ALA A 93 7.01 -0.66 -11.41
CA ALA A 93 6.71 -1.58 -10.33
C ALA A 93 7.70 -1.37 -9.16
N VAL A 94 7.18 -0.91 -8.02
CA VAL A 94 7.94 -0.70 -6.78
C VAL A 94 7.32 -1.54 -5.68
N THR A 95 8.16 -2.33 -5.01
CA THR A 95 7.79 -3.03 -3.78
C THR A 95 8.65 -2.53 -2.63
N VAL A 96 8.02 -2.28 -1.49
CA VAL A 96 8.67 -1.85 -0.26
C VAL A 96 8.73 -3.03 0.70
N ALA A 97 9.88 -3.29 1.31
CA ALA A 97 10.01 -4.37 2.29
C ALA A 97 10.68 -3.87 3.58
N PRO A 98 10.32 -4.44 4.75
CA PRO A 98 11.00 -4.12 6.01
C PRO A 98 12.48 -4.50 6.00
N SER A 99 12.83 -5.57 5.28
CA SER A 99 14.21 -6.02 5.10
C SER A 99 14.34 -6.89 3.85
N ALA A 100 15.57 -7.05 3.36
CA ALA A 100 15.85 -7.96 2.24
C ALA A 100 15.49 -9.42 2.57
N THR A 101 15.65 -9.84 3.84
CA THR A 101 15.30 -11.19 4.30
C THR A 101 13.79 -11.41 4.28
N VAL A 102 13.00 -10.43 4.74
CA VAL A 102 11.53 -10.50 4.69
C VAL A 102 11.04 -10.54 3.25
N TRP A 103 11.60 -9.70 2.37
CA TRP A 103 11.30 -9.74 0.93
C TRP A 103 11.60 -11.10 0.32
N LEU A 104 12.81 -11.64 0.52
CA LEU A 104 13.21 -12.92 -0.06
C LEU A 104 12.36 -14.09 0.47
N GLY A 105 12.00 -14.05 1.76
CA GLY A 105 11.08 -15.01 2.36
C GLY A 105 9.70 -14.96 1.72
N ALA A 106 9.14 -13.76 1.54
CA ALA A 106 7.85 -13.57 0.87
C ALA A 106 7.89 -13.99 -0.61
N ASP A 107 8.96 -13.66 -1.33
CA ASP A 107 9.10 -13.98 -2.75
C ASP A 107 9.13 -15.50 -3.00
N ARG A 108 9.83 -16.25 -2.13
CA ARG A 108 9.98 -17.71 -2.23
C ARG A 108 8.77 -18.51 -1.75
N ARG A 109 7.80 -17.89 -1.09
CA ARG A 109 6.61 -18.60 -0.60
C ARG A 109 5.64 -18.89 -1.74
N GLU A 110 5.03 -20.06 -1.67
CA GLU A 110 3.87 -20.38 -2.48
C GLU A 110 2.65 -19.66 -1.90
N ALA A 111 1.98 -18.86 -2.73
CA ALA A 111 0.76 -18.18 -2.32
C ALA A 111 -0.39 -19.17 -2.19
N ALA A 112 -1.26 -18.96 -1.22
CA ALA A 112 -2.58 -19.58 -1.25
C ALA A 112 -3.31 -19.21 -2.56
N THR A 113 -4.15 -20.12 -3.07
CA THR A 113 -4.87 -19.95 -4.34
C THR A 113 -6.39 -20.11 -4.18
N GLY A 114 -6.90 -20.04 -2.95
CA GLY A 114 -8.33 -20.12 -2.69
C GLY A 114 -9.09 -18.92 -3.24
N PRO A 115 -10.43 -18.95 -3.18
CA PRO A 115 -11.28 -17.91 -3.74
C PRO A 115 -10.95 -16.53 -3.13
N PRO A 116 -11.12 -15.44 -3.89
CA PRO A 116 -10.92 -14.10 -3.35
C PRO A 116 -11.95 -13.78 -2.26
N VAL A 117 -11.57 -12.95 -1.30
CA VAL A 117 -12.47 -12.42 -0.27
C VAL A 117 -12.55 -10.92 -0.40
N LEU A 118 -13.77 -10.38 -0.34
CA LEU A 118 -14.06 -8.96 -0.39
C LEU A 118 -14.84 -8.57 0.87
N ALA A 119 -14.32 -7.64 1.67
CA ALA A 119 -14.96 -7.22 2.90
C ALA A 119 -15.10 -5.70 2.97
N SER A 120 -16.23 -5.22 3.48
CA SER A 120 -16.44 -3.80 3.79
C SER A 120 -16.80 -3.62 5.26
N GLY A 121 -16.08 -2.70 5.93
CA GLY A 121 -16.39 -2.26 7.29
C GLY A 121 -17.70 -1.45 7.37
N PRO A 122 -18.21 -1.21 8.59
CA PRO A 122 -19.41 -0.41 8.82
C PRO A 122 -19.16 1.07 8.56
N ARG A 123 -20.24 1.84 8.38
CA ARG A 123 -20.21 3.32 8.20
C ARG A 123 -19.35 3.81 7.03
N LEU A 124 -19.08 2.94 6.04
CA LEU A 124 -18.32 3.28 4.85
C LEU A 124 -19.12 2.94 3.58
N PRO A 125 -20.15 3.74 3.20
CA PRO A 125 -20.99 3.46 2.03
C PRO A 125 -20.20 3.31 0.73
N ALA A 126 -19.17 4.14 0.54
CA ALA A 126 -18.27 4.06 -0.61
C ALA A 126 -17.49 2.73 -0.63
N GLY A 127 -17.02 2.25 0.52
CA GLY A 127 -16.36 0.94 0.66
C GLY A 127 -17.30 -0.21 0.32
N GLN A 128 -18.57 -0.12 0.75
CA GLN A 128 -19.57 -1.13 0.39
C GLN A 128 -19.86 -1.12 -1.13
N ALA A 129 -19.93 0.05 -1.74
CA ALA A 129 -20.06 0.19 -3.19
C ALA A 129 -18.83 -0.37 -3.93
N GLU A 130 -17.63 -0.13 -3.41
CA GLU A 130 -16.36 -0.63 -3.94
C GLU A 130 -16.34 -2.16 -3.99
N VAL A 131 -16.58 -2.85 -2.87
CA VAL A 131 -16.54 -4.31 -2.82
C VAL A 131 -17.64 -4.96 -3.67
N ARG A 132 -18.83 -4.34 -3.77
CA ARG A 132 -19.89 -4.81 -4.67
C ARG A 132 -19.52 -4.69 -6.14
N ARG A 133 -18.79 -3.64 -6.52
CA ARG A 133 -18.26 -3.49 -7.89
C ARG A 133 -17.12 -4.47 -8.14
N LEU A 134 -16.25 -4.68 -7.15
CA LEU A 134 -15.16 -5.66 -7.23
C LEU A 134 -15.66 -7.09 -7.36
N ALA A 135 -16.79 -7.46 -6.75
CA ALA A 135 -17.39 -8.79 -6.92
C ALA A 135 -17.75 -9.11 -8.39
N ARG A 136 -17.98 -8.09 -9.22
CA ARG A 136 -18.16 -8.26 -10.68
C ARG A 136 -16.84 -8.42 -11.43
N VAL A 137 -15.75 -7.89 -10.88
CA VAL A 137 -14.39 -8.06 -11.39
C VAL A 137 -13.80 -9.39 -10.91
N LEU A 138 -14.19 -9.91 -9.76
CA LEU A 138 -13.66 -11.14 -9.19
C LEU A 138 -14.79 -12.15 -9.03
N PRO A 139 -15.20 -12.85 -10.11
CA PRO A 139 -16.26 -13.84 -10.02
C PRO A 139 -15.86 -14.97 -9.06
N GLY A 140 -16.81 -15.40 -8.23
CA GLY A 140 -16.56 -16.40 -7.18
C GLY A 140 -15.96 -15.83 -5.89
N ALA A 141 -15.78 -14.51 -5.79
CA ALA A 141 -15.34 -13.91 -4.54
C ALA A 141 -16.39 -14.02 -3.44
N GLN A 142 -15.95 -14.38 -2.23
CA GLN A 142 -16.79 -14.32 -1.03
C GLN A 142 -16.95 -12.86 -0.61
N LEU A 143 -18.19 -12.37 -0.56
CA LEU A 143 -18.51 -10.99 -0.22
C LEU A 143 -19.05 -10.88 1.21
N LEU A 144 -18.34 -10.13 2.06
CA LEU A 144 -18.70 -9.84 3.44
C LEU A 144 -19.05 -8.34 3.58
N THR A 145 -20.32 -8.02 3.79
CA THR A 145 -20.76 -6.61 3.96
C THR A 145 -21.87 -6.50 4.99
N GLY A 146 -22.11 -5.28 5.50
CA GLY A 146 -23.19 -5.05 6.46
C GLY A 146 -22.97 -5.85 7.75
N ALA A 147 -24.00 -6.50 8.25
CA ALA A 147 -23.92 -7.30 9.47
C ALA A 147 -23.03 -8.54 9.34
N ASP A 148 -22.79 -9.04 8.12
CA ASP A 148 -22.01 -10.25 7.87
C ASP A 148 -20.49 -9.99 7.87
N ALA A 149 -20.07 -8.72 7.79
CA ALA A 149 -18.66 -8.33 7.78
C ALA A 149 -18.05 -8.29 9.18
N THR A 150 -18.15 -9.39 9.94
CA THR A 150 -17.62 -9.49 11.31
C THR A 150 -16.15 -9.92 11.33
N ALA A 151 -15.45 -9.66 12.44
CA ALA A 151 -14.06 -10.11 12.63
C ALA A 151 -13.94 -11.64 12.50
N ASP A 152 -14.87 -12.39 13.09
CA ASP A 152 -14.90 -13.86 12.99
C ASP A 152 -15.16 -14.35 11.56
N ALA A 153 -16.12 -13.75 10.86
CA ALA A 153 -16.44 -14.12 9.49
C ALA A 153 -15.27 -13.83 8.55
N LEU A 154 -14.63 -12.67 8.71
CA LEU A 154 -13.44 -12.31 7.94
C LEU A 154 -12.31 -13.29 8.24
N THR A 155 -11.96 -13.51 9.52
CA THR A 155 -10.86 -14.39 9.92
C THR A 155 -10.99 -15.80 9.35
N ARG A 156 -12.21 -16.37 9.35
CA ARG A 156 -12.49 -17.66 8.69
C ARG A 156 -12.30 -17.60 7.17
N ALA A 157 -12.73 -16.52 6.53
CA ALA A 157 -12.59 -16.36 5.09
C ALA A 157 -11.13 -16.14 4.64
N LEU A 158 -10.29 -15.56 5.49
CA LEU A 158 -8.86 -15.36 5.21
C LEU A 158 -8.10 -16.68 5.00
N ASP A 159 -8.50 -17.76 5.66
CA ASP A 159 -7.77 -19.03 5.66
C ASP A 159 -7.79 -19.72 4.30
N GLY A 160 -6.66 -19.65 3.60
CA GLY A 160 -6.45 -20.19 2.26
C GLY A 160 -6.88 -19.25 1.13
N ALA A 161 -7.33 -18.02 1.41
CA ALA A 161 -7.71 -17.06 0.38
C ALA A 161 -6.49 -16.66 -0.48
N GLY A 162 -6.61 -16.68 -1.81
CA GLY A 162 -5.49 -16.20 -2.64
C GLY A 162 -5.33 -14.68 -2.62
N LEU A 163 -6.44 -13.97 -2.47
CA LEU A 163 -6.52 -12.52 -2.51
C LEU A 163 -7.60 -12.04 -1.56
N VAL A 164 -7.30 -11.02 -0.78
CA VAL A 164 -8.26 -10.38 0.13
C VAL A 164 -8.27 -8.89 -0.14
N HIS A 165 -9.46 -8.31 -0.33
CA HIS A 165 -9.65 -6.86 -0.40
C HIS A 165 -10.54 -6.42 0.76
N ILE A 166 -10.06 -5.49 1.58
CA ILE A 166 -10.82 -4.95 2.71
C ILE A 166 -10.93 -3.43 2.54
N ALA A 167 -12.16 -2.95 2.44
CA ALA A 167 -12.50 -1.54 2.48
C ALA A 167 -13.10 -1.19 3.84
N ALA A 168 -12.29 -0.68 4.77
CA ALA A 168 -12.70 -0.41 6.15
C ALA A 168 -11.91 0.75 6.75
N HIS A 169 -12.41 1.36 7.82
CA HIS A 169 -11.57 2.24 8.64
C HIS A 169 -10.51 1.40 9.36
N GLY A 170 -9.31 1.96 9.51
CA GLY A 170 -8.23 1.30 10.22
C GLY A 170 -7.48 2.26 11.12
N THR A 171 -6.97 1.73 12.23
CA THR A 171 -6.02 2.43 13.10
C THR A 171 -4.75 1.59 13.17
N PHE A 172 -3.65 2.12 12.67
CA PHE A 172 -2.36 1.44 12.73
C PHE A 172 -1.55 1.96 13.92
N ARG A 173 -0.72 1.08 14.49
CA ARG A 173 0.06 1.37 15.69
C ARG A 173 1.52 1.02 15.47
N ALA A 174 2.39 2.03 15.45
CA ALA A 174 3.83 1.83 15.34
C ALA A 174 4.43 1.36 16.68
N ASP A 175 3.83 1.76 17.80
CA ASP A 175 4.27 1.39 19.14
C ASP A 175 3.97 -0.08 19.46
N ASN A 176 2.85 -0.60 18.95
CA ASN A 176 2.51 -2.00 19.04
C ASN A 176 1.67 -2.47 17.84
N PRO A 177 2.32 -2.93 16.75
CA PRO A 177 1.63 -3.31 15.51
C PRO A 177 0.57 -4.40 15.66
N GLN A 178 0.71 -5.30 16.64
CA GLN A 178 -0.27 -6.34 16.93
C GLN A 178 -1.63 -5.77 17.36
N PHE A 179 -1.67 -4.55 17.89
CA PHE A 179 -2.90 -3.85 18.29
C PHE A 179 -3.42 -2.87 17.22
N SER A 180 -2.89 -2.93 15.99
CA SER A 180 -3.52 -2.27 14.85
C SER A 180 -4.87 -2.92 14.55
N THR A 181 -5.86 -2.13 14.14
CA THR A 181 -7.24 -2.60 13.96
C THR A 181 -7.82 -2.22 12.60
N LEU A 182 -8.76 -3.06 12.14
CA LEU A 182 -9.72 -2.75 11.09
C LEU A 182 -11.13 -2.73 11.68
N GLU A 183 -11.88 -1.67 11.45
CA GLU A 183 -13.27 -1.57 11.93
C GLU A 183 -14.18 -2.48 11.10
N LEU A 184 -14.82 -3.44 11.77
CA LEU A 184 -15.74 -4.41 11.19
C LEU A 184 -17.09 -4.41 11.93
N ALA A 185 -18.05 -5.16 11.41
CA ALA A 185 -19.33 -5.33 12.07
C ALA A 185 -19.16 -6.08 13.39
N GLY A 186 -19.73 -5.53 14.47
CA GLY A 186 -19.66 -6.13 15.80
C GLY A 186 -18.36 -5.87 16.58
N GLY A 187 -17.33 -5.32 15.97
CA GLY A 187 -16.08 -4.97 16.66
C GLY A 187 -14.88 -4.81 15.72
N PRO A 188 -13.74 -4.31 16.23
CA PRO A 188 -12.50 -4.27 15.48
C PRO A 188 -11.91 -5.68 15.29
N LEU A 189 -11.27 -5.92 14.14
CA LEU A 189 -10.32 -7.02 13.96
C LEU A 189 -8.91 -6.51 14.24
N PHE A 190 -8.25 -7.08 15.24
CA PHE A 190 -6.87 -6.77 15.59
C PHE A 190 -5.88 -7.55 14.72
N ALA A 191 -4.68 -6.99 14.53
CA ALA A 191 -3.62 -7.65 13.76
C ALA A 191 -3.18 -9.00 14.36
N TYR A 192 -3.12 -9.14 15.69
CA TYR A 192 -2.77 -10.42 16.32
C TYR A 192 -3.80 -11.53 16.05
N GLU A 193 -5.04 -11.18 15.71
CA GLU A 193 -6.06 -12.20 15.38
C GLU A 193 -5.76 -12.90 14.05
N TRP A 194 -4.96 -12.27 13.18
CA TRP A 194 -4.47 -12.88 11.93
C TRP A 194 -3.51 -14.04 12.18
N GLU A 195 -2.89 -14.10 13.37
CA GLU A 195 -2.01 -15.21 13.74
C GLU A 195 -2.77 -16.53 13.89
N ARG A 196 -4.11 -16.47 14.00
CA ARG A 196 -5.00 -17.63 14.06
C ARG A 196 -5.27 -18.23 12.66
N VAL A 197 -4.86 -17.56 11.60
CA VAL A 197 -5.08 -18.00 10.21
C VAL A 197 -3.98 -19.00 9.83
N ALA A 198 -4.35 -20.27 9.63
CA ALA A 198 -3.38 -21.33 9.36
C ALA A 198 -2.69 -21.17 8.00
N ARG A 199 -3.43 -20.77 6.96
CA ARG A 199 -2.92 -20.46 5.63
C ARG A 199 -3.25 -19.00 5.31
N PRO A 200 -2.36 -18.05 5.64
CA PRO A 200 -2.63 -16.64 5.44
C PRO A 200 -2.82 -16.31 3.94
N PRO A 201 -3.50 -15.20 3.64
CA PRO A 201 -3.77 -14.86 2.25
C PRO A 201 -2.53 -14.63 1.41
N GLY A 202 -2.58 -15.00 0.13
CA GLY A 202 -1.46 -14.73 -0.80
C GLY A 202 -1.16 -13.24 -0.94
N CYS A 203 -2.20 -12.43 -1.15
CA CYS A 203 -2.11 -10.97 -1.15
C CYS A 203 -3.27 -10.32 -0.41
N VAL A 204 -3.00 -9.21 0.27
CA VAL A 204 -4.00 -8.39 0.94
C VAL A 204 -4.00 -7.00 0.31
N VAL A 205 -5.17 -6.46 0.01
CA VAL A 205 -5.38 -5.08 -0.42
C VAL A 205 -6.23 -4.40 0.65
N LEU A 206 -5.65 -3.41 1.32
CA LEU A 206 -6.34 -2.57 2.28
C LEU A 206 -6.66 -1.23 1.64
N SER A 207 -7.91 -1.09 1.23
CA SER A 207 -8.52 0.19 0.84
C SER A 207 -9.05 0.86 2.10
N ALA A 208 -8.14 1.14 3.04
CA ALA A 208 -8.46 1.71 4.33
C ALA A 208 -8.13 3.20 4.37
N CYS A 209 -9.09 4.00 4.81
CA CYS A 209 -8.83 5.39 5.19
C CYS A 209 -8.27 5.39 6.61
N GLU A 210 -7.07 5.95 6.81
CA GLU A 210 -6.66 6.43 8.12
C GLU A 210 -7.65 7.51 8.56
N SER A 211 -8.54 7.19 9.51
CA SER A 211 -9.22 8.21 10.28
C SER A 211 -8.14 8.97 11.05
N GLY A 212 -7.87 10.19 10.62
CA GLY A 212 -6.76 11.00 11.12
C GLY A 212 -6.73 11.07 12.65
N LEU A 213 -5.82 10.30 13.24
CA LEU A 213 -5.48 10.37 14.66
C LEU A 213 -4.07 10.93 14.77
N THR A 214 -4.02 12.10 15.39
CA THR A 214 -2.84 12.86 15.75
C THR A 214 -1.94 12.07 16.70
N GLY A 215 -0.63 11.97 16.41
CA GLY A 215 0.39 11.70 17.44
C GLY A 215 1.42 10.60 17.17
N ILE A 216 1.37 9.89 16.04
CA ILE A 216 2.27 8.74 15.80
C ILE A 216 3.18 9.03 14.59
N ARG A 217 4.39 8.43 14.60
CA ARG A 217 5.42 8.60 13.56
C ARG A 217 4.86 8.09 12.21
N PRO A 218 4.66 8.98 11.22
CA PRO A 218 3.96 8.59 10.00
C PRO A 218 4.77 7.57 9.18
N GLY A 219 4.14 6.46 8.80
CA GLY A 219 4.70 5.43 7.91
C GLY A 219 5.28 4.18 8.58
N ASP A 220 5.72 4.25 9.83
CA ASP A 220 6.21 3.08 10.57
C ASP A 220 5.05 2.14 10.98
N GLU A 221 3.83 2.66 11.11
CA GLU A 221 2.65 1.91 11.56
C GLU A 221 2.19 0.88 10.53
N VAL A 222 1.98 1.34 9.29
CA VAL A 222 1.60 0.49 8.15
C VAL A 222 2.69 -0.54 7.88
N MET A 223 3.96 -0.16 8.04
CA MET A 223 5.08 -1.09 7.96
C MET A 223 5.09 -2.12 9.08
N GLY A 224 4.78 -1.73 10.31
CA GLY A 224 4.66 -2.64 11.44
C GLY A 224 3.55 -3.67 11.19
N PHE A 225 2.38 -3.21 10.75
CA PHE A 225 1.28 -4.09 10.38
C PHE A 225 1.63 -5.00 9.19
N ALA A 226 2.28 -4.46 8.17
CA ALA A 226 2.79 -5.24 7.05
C ALA A 226 3.81 -6.28 7.50
N ALA A 227 4.73 -5.94 8.41
CA ALA A 227 5.71 -6.87 8.93
C ALA A 227 5.04 -8.05 9.65
N VAL A 228 3.95 -7.82 10.40
CA VAL A 228 3.15 -8.89 11.02
C VAL A 228 2.56 -9.81 9.93
N LEU A 229 1.86 -9.27 8.94
CA LEU A 229 1.25 -10.08 7.87
C LEU A 229 2.30 -10.85 7.05
N LEU A 230 3.41 -10.20 6.71
CA LEU A 230 4.52 -10.81 5.98
C LEU A 230 5.21 -11.88 6.83
N ALA A 231 5.33 -11.70 8.15
CA ALA A 231 5.85 -12.74 9.03
C ALA A 231 4.92 -13.95 9.06
N LEU A 232 3.60 -13.74 9.10
CA LEU A 232 2.60 -14.79 9.12
C LEU A 232 2.58 -15.63 7.85
N GLY A 233 2.89 -15.06 6.70
CA GLY A 233 3.03 -15.80 5.45
C GLY A 233 2.40 -15.13 4.24
N THR A 234 1.71 -14.01 4.42
CA THR A 234 1.24 -13.17 3.31
C THR A 234 2.43 -12.76 2.44
N ARG A 235 2.30 -12.83 1.11
CA ARG A 235 3.39 -12.42 0.20
C ARG A 235 3.41 -10.92 -0.02
N CYS A 236 2.24 -10.32 -0.19
CA CYS A 236 2.10 -8.89 -0.44
C CYS A 236 0.95 -8.25 0.30
N LEU A 237 1.15 -6.98 0.65
CA LEU A 237 0.12 -6.08 1.15
C LEU A 237 0.13 -4.83 0.28
N ILE A 238 -1.00 -4.46 -0.32
CA ILE A 238 -1.20 -3.13 -0.90
C ILE A 238 -1.98 -2.32 0.12
N ALA A 239 -1.42 -1.22 0.60
CA ALA A 239 -2.04 -0.38 1.62
C ALA A 239 -1.69 1.09 1.39
N THR A 240 -2.40 1.97 2.09
CA THR A 240 -2.19 3.41 2.03
C THR A 240 -1.14 3.84 3.06
N VAL A 241 -0.27 4.80 2.70
CA VAL A 241 0.64 5.48 3.64
C VAL A 241 0.17 6.90 3.99
N LEU A 242 -0.95 7.33 3.40
CA LEU A 242 -1.59 8.64 3.56
C LEU A 242 -3.12 8.44 3.54
N PRO A 243 -3.90 9.32 4.18
CA PRO A 243 -5.35 9.31 4.06
C PRO A 243 -5.78 9.45 2.59
N VAL A 244 -6.77 8.66 2.14
CA VAL A 244 -7.29 8.72 0.77
C VAL A 244 -8.78 9.07 0.76
N PRO A 245 -9.26 9.85 -0.24
CA PRO A 245 -10.69 10.08 -0.43
C PRO A 245 -11.35 8.81 -0.99
N ALA A 246 -12.55 8.49 -0.50
CA ALA A 246 -13.20 7.22 -0.82
C ALA A 246 -13.65 7.11 -2.29
N ASP A 247 -14.25 8.16 -2.85
CA ASP A 247 -14.81 8.15 -4.21
C ASP A 247 -13.78 7.87 -5.33
N PRO A 248 -12.63 8.57 -5.40
CA PRO A 248 -11.61 8.30 -6.42
C PRO A 248 -10.94 6.93 -6.26
N THR A 249 -10.83 6.42 -5.03
CA THR A 249 -10.13 5.18 -4.71
C THR A 249 -10.76 3.97 -5.43
N THR A 250 -12.08 3.92 -5.56
CA THR A 250 -12.76 2.78 -6.19
C THR A 250 -12.37 2.56 -7.65
N ALA A 251 -12.14 3.63 -8.42
CA ALA A 251 -11.73 3.48 -9.82
C ALA A 251 -10.33 2.87 -9.93
N LEU A 252 -9.40 3.33 -9.09
CA LEU A 252 -8.04 2.77 -8.98
C LEU A 252 -8.06 1.31 -8.55
N MET A 253 -8.83 0.97 -7.50
CA MET A 253 -8.95 -0.41 -7.01
C MET A 253 -9.54 -1.36 -8.06
N LEU A 254 -10.55 -0.91 -8.82
CA LEU A 254 -11.11 -1.72 -9.89
C LEU A 254 -10.11 -2.00 -11.01
N ASP A 255 -9.29 -1.02 -11.40
CA ASP A 255 -8.26 -1.24 -12.42
C ASP A 255 -7.14 -2.15 -11.91
N LEU A 256 -6.67 -1.92 -10.67
CA LEU A 256 -5.71 -2.80 -9.98
C LEU A 256 -6.16 -4.26 -10.03
N HIS A 257 -7.39 -4.55 -9.57
CA HIS A 257 -7.91 -5.92 -9.52
C HIS A 257 -8.14 -6.53 -10.91
N ARG A 258 -8.51 -5.73 -11.92
CA ARG A 258 -8.59 -6.23 -13.32
C ARG A 258 -7.23 -6.67 -13.83
N ARG A 259 -6.17 -5.90 -13.58
CA ARG A 259 -4.80 -6.22 -13.98
C ARG A 259 -4.27 -7.44 -13.25
N MET A 260 -4.49 -7.53 -11.94
CA MET A 260 -4.13 -8.72 -11.14
C MET A 260 -4.84 -9.98 -11.66
N ARG A 261 -6.15 -9.88 -11.96
CA ARG A 261 -6.90 -10.99 -12.56
C ARG A 261 -6.38 -11.39 -13.95
N ALA A 262 -5.84 -10.44 -14.71
CA ALA A 262 -5.20 -10.70 -16.01
C ALA A 262 -3.80 -11.32 -15.88
N GLY A 263 -3.30 -11.58 -14.66
CA GLY A 263 -2.03 -12.24 -14.40
C GLY A 263 -0.88 -11.29 -14.06
N ALA A 264 -1.12 -9.97 -13.99
CA ALA A 264 -0.10 -9.03 -13.55
C ALA A 264 0.22 -9.25 -12.07
N ARG A 265 1.51 -9.19 -11.71
CA ARG A 265 1.92 -9.23 -10.30
C ARG A 265 1.45 -7.95 -9.58
N PRO A 266 1.07 -8.01 -8.29
CA PRO A 266 0.55 -6.88 -7.51
C PRO A 266 1.26 -5.54 -7.71
N ALA A 267 2.60 -5.49 -7.66
CA ALA A 267 3.38 -4.26 -7.81
C ALA A 267 3.31 -3.69 -9.24
N HIS A 268 3.25 -4.56 -10.26
CA HIS A 268 3.06 -4.14 -11.65
C HIS A 268 1.63 -3.63 -11.87
N ALA A 269 0.64 -4.39 -11.39
CA ALA A 269 -0.76 -4.02 -11.47
C ALA A 269 -1.02 -2.67 -10.79
N LEU A 270 -0.41 -2.42 -9.63
CA LEU A 270 -0.51 -1.15 -8.92
C LEU A 270 0.14 -0.01 -9.71
N ALA A 271 1.38 -0.18 -10.19
CA ALA A 271 2.08 0.86 -10.93
C ALA A 271 1.34 1.28 -12.20
N GLU A 272 0.83 0.31 -12.97
CA GLU A 272 0.08 0.60 -14.19
C GLU A 272 -1.29 1.22 -13.89
N ALA A 273 -1.99 0.77 -12.85
CA ALA A 273 -3.26 1.35 -12.43
C ALA A 273 -3.09 2.78 -11.93
N GLN A 274 -2.04 3.04 -11.15
CA GLN A 274 -1.67 4.39 -10.70
C GLN A 274 -1.38 5.29 -11.90
N GLN A 275 -0.55 4.85 -12.85
CA GLN A 275 -0.22 5.62 -14.03
C GLN A 275 -1.46 5.97 -14.87
N ALA A 276 -2.33 5.00 -15.13
CA ALA A 276 -3.58 5.22 -15.86
C ALA A 276 -4.52 6.18 -15.11
N PHE A 277 -4.59 6.04 -13.78
CA PHE A 277 -5.42 6.87 -12.92
C PHE A 277 -4.93 8.33 -12.87
N VAL A 278 -3.63 8.56 -12.77
CA VAL A 278 -3.03 9.90 -12.81
C VAL A 278 -3.22 10.55 -14.18
N ALA A 279 -3.05 9.81 -15.27
CA ALA A 279 -3.23 10.35 -16.62
C ALA A 279 -4.67 10.83 -16.91
N ALA A 280 -5.66 10.30 -16.20
CA ALA A 280 -7.07 10.63 -16.36
C ALA A 280 -7.60 11.64 -15.33
N GLY A 281 -6.76 12.12 -14.40
CA GLY A 281 -7.19 12.87 -13.22
C GLY A 281 -6.43 14.16 -12.96
N ASP A 282 -6.74 14.78 -11.81
CA ASP A 282 -6.16 16.03 -11.32
C ASP A 282 -5.08 15.77 -10.23
N GLY A 283 -4.66 16.80 -9.51
CA GLY A 283 -3.73 16.66 -8.39
C GLY A 283 -4.26 15.81 -7.24
N THR A 284 -5.58 15.75 -7.03
CA THR A 284 -6.21 14.86 -6.06
C THR A 284 -6.06 13.40 -6.48
N ALA A 285 -6.27 13.10 -7.77
CA ALA A 285 -6.08 11.76 -8.33
C ALA A 285 -4.61 11.32 -8.20
N ARG A 286 -3.67 12.21 -8.52
CA ARG A 286 -2.23 12.00 -8.36
C ARG A 286 -1.84 11.68 -6.91
N ALA A 287 -2.33 12.47 -5.96
CA ALA A 287 -2.07 12.23 -4.54
C ALA A 287 -2.73 10.95 -4.02
N THR A 288 -3.93 10.63 -4.49
CA THR A 288 -4.64 9.38 -4.15
C THR A 288 -3.88 8.16 -4.68
N ALA A 289 -3.40 8.20 -5.92
CA ALA A 289 -2.55 7.15 -6.49
C ALA A 289 -1.27 6.97 -5.65
N ALA A 290 -0.56 8.06 -5.37
CA ALA A 290 0.70 8.04 -4.63
C ALA A 290 0.56 7.53 -3.19
N ALA A 291 -0.64 7.60 -2.59
CA ALA A 291 -0.89 7.10 -1.25
C ALA A 291 -0.77 5.57 -1.16
N PHE A 292 -1.06 4.83 -2.24
CA PHE A 292 -0.97 3.37 -2.24
C PHE A 292 0.45 2.88 -2.51
N VAL A 293 0.91 1.95 -1.67
CA VAL A 293 2.20 1.29 -1.80
C VAL A 293 2.03 -0.22 -1.79
N CYS A 294 2.88 -0.93 -2.55
CA CYS A 294 2.98 -2.38 -2.49
C CYS A 294 4.09 -2.77 -1.50
N LEU A 295 3.74 -3.56 -0.50
CA LEU A 295 4.60 -4.03 0.58
C LEU A 295 4.83 -5.53 0.46
N GLY A 296 6.02 -6.04 0.78
CA GLY A 296 6.33 -7.47 0.74
C GLY A 296 7.03 -7.88 -0.55
N ALA A 297 6.49 -8.86 -1.28
CA ALA A 297 6.97 -9.36 -2.57
C ALA A 297 5.79 -9.41 -3.57
N GLY A 298 5.51 -8.26 -4.18
CA GLY A 298 4.41 -8.07 -5.13
C GLY A 298 4.80 -8.22 -6.59
#